data_AF-A0A948CIT1-F1
#
_entry.id   AF-A0A948CIT1-F1
#
_cell.length_a   1.000
_cell.length_b   1.000
_cell.length_c   1.000
_cell.angle_alpha   90.00
_cell.angle_beta   90.00
_cell.angle_gamma   90.00
#
_symmetry.space_group_name_H-M   'P 1'
#
loop_
_entity.id
_entity.type
_entity.pdbx_description
1 polymer ?
#
loop_
_entity_poly.entity_id
_entity_poly.type
_entity_poly.pdbx_seq_one_letter_code
_entity_poly.pdbx_strand_id
1 'polypeptide(L)'
;MRDQDTHTQPQQEDYCTIIASSMAEAMHQFAARGLAREGYSIAGRAGRHALLLVDGEGATELFPGEKMFAATFVRRRAPATA
;
A
#
# COMPACT_ATOMS: atom_id res chain seq x y z
N MET A 1 -13.82 -39.40 6.29
CA MET A 1 -14.09 -38.01 5.91
C MET A 1 -12.72 -37.40 5.62
N ARG A 2 -12.39 -37.09 4.37
CA ARG A 2 -11.09 -36.48 4.02
C ARG A 2 -11.28 -34.98 4.07
N ASP A 3 -10.80 -34.35 5.13
CA ASP A 3 -10.58 -32.91 5.14
C ASP A 3 -9.41 -32.64 4.18
N GLN A 4 -9.73 -32.22 2.96
CA GLN A 4 -8.75 -31.60 2.08
C GLN A 4 -8.56 -30.18 2.57
N ASP A 5 -7.59 -29.98 3.45
CA ASP A 5 -7.01 -28.67 3.68
C ASP A 5 -6.36 -28.22 2.36
N THR A 6 -7.12 -27.50 1.53
CA THR A 6 -6.56 -26.69 0.45
C THR A 6 -5.67 -25.64 1.09
N HIS A 7 -4.40 -26.01 1.31
CA HIS A 7 -3.35 -25.12 1.76
C HIS A 7 -3.07 -24.13 0.63
N THR A 8 -3.91 -23.10 0.55
CA THR A 8 -3.73 -21.99 -0.37
C THR A 8 -2.48 -21.26 0.13
N GLN A 9 -1.34 -21.48 -0.53
CA GLN A 9 -0.11 -20.79 -0.15
C GLN A 9 -0.40 -19.28 -0.14
N PRO A 10 -0.03 -18.55 0.93
CA PRO A 10 -0.26 -17.12 0.99
C PRO A 10 0.48 -16.47 -0.18
N GLN A 11 -0.27 -15.84 -1.08
CA GLN A 11 0.31 -15.03 -2.14
C GLN A 11 1.13 -13.93 -1.49
N GLN A 12 2.39 -13.79 -1.91
CA GLN A 12 3.27 -12.78 -1.36
C GLN A 12 2.82 -11.42 -1.92
N GLU A 13 2.44 -10.51 -1.03
CA GLU A 13 1.97 -9.18 -1.41
C GLU A 13 2.99 -8.12 -0.98
N ASP A 14 3.43 -7.31 -1.94
CA ASP A 14 4.21 -6.10 -1.67
C ASP A 14 3.28 -4.88 -1.67
N TYR A 15 3.48 -3.97 -0.72
CA TYR A 15 2.70 -2.75 -0.62
C TYR A 15 3.57 -1.51 -0.78
N CYS A 16 3.04 -0.51 -1.49
CA CYS A 16 3.64 0.81 -1.62
C CYS A 16 2.57 1.86 -1.33
N THR A 17 2.83 2.79 -0.40
CA THR A 17 1.92 3.91 -0.13
C THR A 17 2.56 5.21 -0.58
N ILE A 18 1.87 5.96 -1.43
CA ILE A 18 2.25 7.32 -1.80
C ILE A 18 1.42 8.28 -0.96
N ILE A 19 2.11 9.19 -0.26
CA ILE A 19 1.53 10.28 0.51
C ILE A 19 1.69 11.57 -0.29
N ALA A 20 0.61 12.30 -0.57
CA ALA A 20 0.62 13.53 -1.36
C ALA A 20 -0.50 14.50 -0.94
N SER A 21 -0.45 15.76 -1.38
CA SER A 21 -1.48 16.76 -1.05
C SER A 21 -2.79 16.54 -1.82
N SER A 22 -2.74 15.80 -2.93
CA SER A 22 -3.90 15.40 -3.73
C SER A 22 -3.78 14.00 -4.35
N MET A 23 -4.92 13.43 -4.76
CA MET A 23 -4.95 12.19 -5.56
C MET A 23 -4.20 12.33 -6.89
N ALA A 24 -4.32 13.49 -7.56
CA ALA A 24 -3.70 13.71 -8.86
C ALA A 24 -2.16 13.64 -8.78
N GLU A 25 -1.58 14.23 -7.74
CA GLU A 25 -0.14 14.14 -7.47
C GLU A 25 0.30 12.72 -7.13
N ALA A 26 -0.49 11.98 -6.33
CA ALA A 26 -0.21 10.58 -6.03
C ALA A 26 -0.20 9.71 -7.30
N MET A 27 -1.18 9.90 -8.19
CA MET A 27 -1.26 9.19 -9.47
C MET A 27 -0.16 9.61 -10.45
N HIS A 28 0.22 10.88 -10.46
CA HIS A 28 1.36 11.36 -11.23
C HIS A 28 2.66 10.67 -10.78
N GLN A 29 2.88 10.58 -9.46
CA GLN A 29 4.04 9.87 -8.91
C GLN A 29 3.99 8.36 -9.18
N PHE A 30 2.81 7.74 -9.11
CA PHE A 30 2.62 6.34 -9.48
C PHE A 30 3.05 6.07 -10.93
N ALA A 31 2.65 6.93 -11.87
CA ALA A 31 3.02 6.82 -13.27
C ALA A 31 4.51 7.10 -13.50
N ALA A 32 5.05 8.18 -12.91
CA ALA A 32 6.44 8.58 -13.05
C ALA A 32 7.43 7.50 -12.56
N ARG A 33 7.04 6.74 -11.54
CA ARG A 33 7.82 5.62 -10.99
C ARG A 33 7.64 4.31 -11.75
N GLY A 34 6.73 4.24 -12.74
CA GLY A 34 6.48 3.03 -13.51
C GLY A 34 5.86 1.89 -12.69
N LEU A 35 5.18 2.19 -11.58
CA LEU A 35 4.66 1.17 -10.65
C LEU A 35 3.64 0.22 -11.32
N ALA A 36 2.89 0.71 -12.31
CA ALA A 36 2.01 -0.13 -13.11
C ALA A 36 2.77 -1.23 -13.87
N ARG A 37 3.92 -0.89 -14.47
CA ARG A 37 4.79 -1.84 -15.16
C ARG A 37 5.40 -2.86 -14.21
N GLU A 38 5.62 -2.46 -12.96
CA GLU A 38 6.08 -3.36 -11.91
C GLU A 38 5.00 -4.30 -11.39
N GLY A 39 3.73 -4.12 -11.79
CA GLY A 39 2.61 -4.96 -11.39
C GLY A 39 1.84 -4.46 -10.17
N TYR A 40 2.07 -3.21 -9.75
CA TYR A 40 1.27 -2.60 -8.69
C TYR A 40 -0.08 -2.11 -9.21
N SER A 41 -1.11 -2.25 -8.37
CA SER A 41 -2.47 -1.75 -8.60
C SER A 41 -3.02 -1.15 -7.31
N ILE A 42 -4.08 -0.34 -7.38
CA ILE A 42 -4.65 0.27 -6.18
C ILE A 42 -5.21 -0.81 -5.23
N ALA A 43 -4.78 -0.78 -3.97
CA ALA A 43 -5.15 -1.78 -2.98
C ALA A 43 -6.55 -1.55 -2.40
N GLY A 44 -7.06 -0.31 -2.46
CA GLY A 44 -8.37 0.06 -1.93
C GLY A 44 -8.71 1.53 -2.14
N ARG A 45 -9.69 2.03 -1.39
CA ARG A 45 -10.12 3.42 -1.49
C ARG A 45 -9.04 4.34 -0.91
N ALA A 46 -8.49 5.21 -1.75
CA ALA A 46 -7.58 6.27 -1.31
C ALA A 46 -8.37 7.50 -0.79
N GLY A 47 -7.85 8.14 0.26
CA GLY A 47 -8.51 9.24 0.95
C GLY A 47 -7.54 10.10 1.75
N ARG A 48 -8.07 11.17 2.35
CA ARG A 48 -7.32 12.12 3.19
C ARG A 48 -7.19 11.62 4.62
N HIS A 49 -5.97 11.36 5.07
CA HIS A 49 -5.65 10.75 6.35
C HIS A 49 -4.76 11.70 7.16
N ALA A 50 -4.91 11.67 8.49
CA ALA A 50 -3.85 12.13 9.39
C ALA A 50 -2.83 10.99 9.49
N LEU A 51 -1.54 11.32 9.47
CA LEU A 51 -0.46 10.34 9.47
C LEU A 51 0.33 10.47 10.76
N LEU A 52 0.33 9.41 11.55
CA LEU A 52 1.01 9.32 12.83
C LEU A 52 2.19 8.36 12.69
N LEU A 53 3.37 8.81 13.09
CA LEU A 53 4.51 7.96 13.34
C LEU A 53 4.51 7.56 14.82
N VAL A 54 4.48 6.27 15.08
CA VAL A 54 4.64 5.73 16.44
C VAL A 54 6.08 5.28 16.59
N ASP A 55 6.79 5.89 17.52
CA ASP A 55 8.04 5.37 18.09
C ASP A 55 7.78 4.99 19.54
N GLY A 56 8.61 4.14 20.15
CA GLY A 56 8.28 3.46 21.42
C GLY A 56 7.90 4.37 22.61
N GLU A 57 8.03 5.70 22.49
CA GLU A 57 7.68 6.68 23.51
C GLU A 57 6.38 7.45 23.23
N GLY A 58 5.80 7.37 22.02
CA GLY A 58 4.56 8.07 21.69
C GLY A 58 4.16 8.04 20.21
N ALA A 59 3.21 8.90 19.87
CA ALA A 59 2.77 9.10 18.49
C ALA A 59 2.97 10.56 18.09
N THR A 60 3.64 10.80 16.96
CA THR A 60 3.88 12.14 16.40
C THR A 60 3.18 12.28 15.05
N GLU A 61 2.47 13.38 14.84
CA GLU A 61 1.93 13.71 13.51
C GLU A 61 3.08 14.01 12.54
N LEU A 62 3.12 13.26 11.43
CA LEU A 62 4.11 13.47 10.36
C LEU A 62 3.84 14.76 9.57
N PHE A 63 2.58 15.18 9.50
CA PHE A 63 2.13 16.40 8.81
C PHE A 63 1.14 17.17 9.70
N PRO A 64 1.64 17.94 10.70
CA PRO A 64 0.78 18.56 11.69
C PRO A 64 -0.26 19.51 11.08
N GLY A 65 -1.54 19.29 11.40
CA GLY A 65 -2.64 20.14 10.94
C GLY A 65 -3.07 19.94 9.48
N GLU A 66 -2.44 19.03 8.72
CA GLU A 66 -2.80 18.75 7.33
C GLU A 66 -3.21 17.28 7.12
N LYS A 67 -4.36 17.07 6.45
CA LYS A 67 -4.77 15.74 6.02
C LYS A 67 -4.28 15.44 4.61
N MET A 68 -3.33 14.52 4.52
CA MET A 68 -2.68 14.11 3.28
C MET A 68 -3.44 12.97 2.60
N PHE A 69 -3.44 12.91 1.28
CA PHE A 69 -3.89 11.71 0.57
C PHE A 69 -2.89 10.57 0.77
N ALA A 70 -3.38 9.43 1.26
CA ALA A 70 -2.61 8.19 1.29
C ALA A 70 -3.21 7.22 0.26
N ALA A 71 -2.47 6.97 -0.82
CA ALA A 71 -2.83 6.00 -1.85
C ALA A 71 -1.94 4.77 -1.74
N THR A 72 -2.52 3.65 -1.31
CA THR A 72 -1.82 2.38 -1.18
C THR A 72 -2.03 1.52 -2.41
N PHE A 73 -0.92 1.01 -2.92
CA PHE A 73 -0.84 0.11 -4.05
C PHE A 73 -0.29 -1.23 -3.60
N VAL A 74 -0.77 -2.29 -4.23
CA VAL A 74 -0.38 -3.67 -3.95
C VAL A 74 0.10 -4.35 -5.22
N ARG A 75 1.17 -5.14 -5.10
CA ARG A 75 1.61 -6.09 -6.09
C ARG A 75 1.52 -7.48 -5.50
N ARG A 76 0.78 -8.36 -6.15
CA ARG A 76 0.65 -9.77 -5.76
C ARG A 76 1.62 -10.60 -6.59
N ARG A 77 2.53 -11.30 -5.93
CA ARG A 77 3.42 -12.26 -6.57
C ARG A 77 2.88 -13.66 -6.34
N ALA A 78 2.94 -14.47 -7.40
CA ALA A 78 2.79 -15.90 -7.23
C ALA A 78 3.90 -16.41 -6.30
N PRO A 79 3.63 -17.40 -5.45
CA PRO A 79 4.68 -18.05 -4.68
C PRO A 79 5.78 -18.53 -5.64
N ALA A 80 7.04 -18.28 -5.29
CA ALA A 80 8.16 -18.76 -6.09
C ALA A 80 8.11 -20.29 -6.11
N THR A 81 7.81 -20.88 -7.26
CA THR A 81 8.00 -22.32 -7.48
C THR A 81 9.50 -22.60 -7.47
N ALA A 82 9.96 -23.25 -6.41
CA ALA A 82 11.30 -23.84 -6.32
C ALA A 82 11.39 -25.12 -7.16
#